data_AF-Q6D812-F1
#
_entry.id   AF-Q6D812-F1
#
_cell.length_a   1.000
_cell.length_b   1.000
_cell.length_c   1.000
_cell.angle_alpha   90.00
_cell.angle_beta   90.00
_cell.angle_gamma   90.00
#
_symmetry.space_group_name_H-M   'P 1'
#
loop_
_entity.id
_entity.type
_entity.pdbx_description
1 polymer ?
#
loop_
_entity_poly.entity_id
_entity_poly.type
_entity_poly.pdbx_seq_one_letter_code
_entity_poly.pdbx_strand_id
1 'polypeptide(L)'
;MKLWHILGGITLSMTLAACAQRGDYGVSPQTGAPVTSVSSQRPAVAMPAVTGTVNIRQRIALPHNAVLTVTVSDASLADAPSKVIAQRVTRTEGKQAPFQFELPYNPADIQPNARILLSAAVAIDNRIVMVTENVLPVISNGVNNADLVLVPVASVPLPAKNQESMISNPTNQTPHMLQGQPASSSMAPQPVW
;
A
#
# COMPACT_ATOMS: atom_id res chain seq x y z
N MET A 1 23.12 52.50 26.48
CA MET A 1 22.79 52.42 27.93
C MET A 1 21.31 52.67 28.13
N LYS A 2 20.51 51.67 28.49
CA LYS A 2 19.46 51.80 29.52
C LYS A 2 18.93 50.41 29.87
N LEU A 3 19.10 50.08 31.14
CA LEU A 3 18.68 48.87 31.83
C LEU A 3 17.24 49.09 32.33
N TRP A 4 16.33 48.14 32.10
CA TRP A 4 15.09 48.04 32.88
C TRP A 4 14.70 46.57 33.13
N HIS A 5 15.32 46.01 34.17
CA HIS A 5 14.73 45.31 35.33
C HIS A 5 13.25 45.69 35.63
N ILE A 6 12.28 44.87 36.09
CA ILE A 6 12.16 43.48 36.59
C ILE A 6 10.64 43.16 36.68
N LEU A 7 10.30 41.86 36.79
CA LEU A 7 9.27 41.29 37.69
C LEU A 7 7.80 41.39 37.26
N GLY A 8 7.17 40.22 37.11
CA GLY A 8 5.72 40.09 37.10
C GLY A 8 5.29 38.71 36.64
N GLY A 9 5.47 37.71 37.50
CA GLY A 9 4.88 36.39 37.28
C GLY A 9 3.36 36.48 37.22
N ILE A 10 2.76 35.88 36.20
CA ILE A 10 1.33 35.59 36.20
C ILE A 10 1.17 34.08 36.17
N THR A 11 0.53 33.64 37.23
CA THR A 11 0.22 32.29 37.63
C THR A 11 -0.71 31.59 36.64
N LEU A 12 -0.38 30.32 36.46
CA LEU A 12 -1.22 29.19 36.05
C LEU A 12 -2.74 29.40 36.26
N SER A 13 -3.52 29.15 35.23
CA SER A 13 -4.91 28.69 35.39
C SER A 13 -5.25 27.74 34.25
N MET A 14 -5.08 26.45 34.53
CA MET A 14 -5.51 25.35 33.69
C MET A 14 -6.94 25.01 34.11
N THR A 15 -7.93 25.46 33.34
CA THR A 15 -9.31 25.02 33.56
C THR A 15 -9.55 23.74 32.77
N LEU A 16 -9.30 22.59 33.39
CA LEU A 16 -9.87 21.32 32.91
C LEU A 16 -11.38 21.38 33.17
N ALA A 17 -12.16 21.65 32.12
CA ALA A 17 -13.59 21.33 32.12
C ALA A 17 -13.73 19.81 31.96
N ALA A 18 -13.76 19.09 33.08
CA ALA A 18 -14.16 17.70 33.12
C ALA A 18 -15.70 17.62 33.01
N CYS A 19 -16.20 17.31 31.81
CA CYS A 19 -17.59 16.89 31.67
C CYS A 19 -17.73 15.48 32.26
N ALA A 20 -18.19 15.40 33.51
CA ALA A 20 -18.63 14.15 34.12
C ALA A 20 -19.96 13.74 33.48
N GLN A 21 -19.93 12.74 32.60
CA GLN A 21 -21.11 12.06 32.08
C GLN A 21 -21.69 11.20 33.22
N ARG A 22 -22.62 11.76 33.99
CA ARG A 22 -23.37 11.02 35.02
C ARG A 22 -24.54 10.31 34.32
N GLY A 23 -24.34 9.06 33.95
CA GLY A 23 -25.41 8.15 33.55
C GLY A 23 -26.07 7.60 34.81
N ASP A 24 -27.12 8.26 35.27
CA ASP A 24 -28.00 7.74 36.31
C ASP A 24 -29.21 7.11 35.62
N TYR A 25 -29.24 5.77 35.60
CA TYR A 25 -30.41 5.02 35.18
C TYR A 25 -31.27 4.80 36.42
N GLY A 26 -32.53 5.26 36.39
CA GLY A 26 -33.55 4.70 37.27
C GLY A 26 -34.59 5.68 37.79
N VAL A 27 -35.77 5.57 37.18
CA VAL A 27 -37.09 5.78 37.80
C VAL A 27 -37.60 7.23 37.96
N SER A 28 -38.67 7.50 37.20
CA SER A 28 -39.59 8.64 37.33
C SER A 28 -40.57 8.43 38.50
N PRO A 29 -41.20 9.49 39.04
CA PRO A 29 -42.53 9.79 38.50
C PRO A 29 -42.81 11.28 38.28
N GLN A 30 -43.20 11.58 37.04
CA GLN A 30 -44.36 12.39 36.62
C GLN A 30 -44.63 13.71 37.36
N THR A 31 -44.28 14.83 36.72
CA THR A 31 -45.09 16.06 36.77
C THR A 31 -45.04 16.70 35.38
N GLY A 32 -46.22 16.93 34.81
CA GLY A 32 -46.43 17.16 33.39
C GLY A 32 -45.80 18.44 32.85
N ALA A 33 -44.82 18.27 31.96
CA ALA A 33 -44.57 19.15 30.83
C ALA A 33 -43.87 18.31 29.74
N PRO A 34 -44.33 18.32 28.48
CA PRO A 34 -43.60 17.65 27.41
C PRO A 34 -42.32 18.45 27.13
N VAL A 35 -41.24 18.15 27.83
CA VAL A 35 -39.91 18.53 27.37
C VAL A 35 -39.55 17.61 26.22
N THR A 36 -39.89 18.02 25.01
CA THR A 36 -39.40 17.37 23.80
C THR A 36 -37.88 17.51 23.81
N SER A 37 -37.23 16.46 24.32
CA SER A 37 -35.78 16.33 24.30
C SER A 37 -35.41 16.12 22.85
N VAL A 38 -35.23 17.22 22.11
CA VAL A 38 -34.62 17.20 20.78
C VAL A 38 -33.15 16.85 21.00
N SER A 39 -32.89 15.54 21.10
CA SER A 39 -31.55 15.02 20.86
C SER A 39 -31.11 15.57 19.52
N SER A 40 -30.05 16.37 19.54
CA SER A 40 -29.45 16.93 18.34
C SER A 40 -28.76 15.79 17.61
N GLN A 41 -29.53 14.89 17.01
CA GLN A 41 -29.06 13.93 16.03
C GLN A 41 -28.70 14.73 14.79
N ARG A 42 -27.52 15.36 14.82
CA ARG A 42 -26.89 15.88 13.62
C ARG A 42 -26.78 14.68 12.68
N PRO A 43 -27.44 14.69 11.51
CA PRO A 43 -27.28 13.60 10.57
C PRO A 43 -25.79 13.50 10.26
N ALA A 44 -25.19 12.36 10.63
CA ALA A 44 -23.85 12.05 10.21
C ALA A 44 -23.93 11.96 8.69
N VAL A 45 -23.35 12.93 7.99
CA VAL A 45 -23.26 12.91 6.53
C VAL A 45 -22.39 11.69 6.21
N ALA A 46 -23.04 10.60 5.79
CA ALA A 46 -22.34 9.38 5.42
C ALA A 46 -21.46 9.69 4.21
N MET A 47 -20.16 9.46 4.35
CA MET A 47 -19.23 9.59 3.24
C MET A 47 -19.49 8.44 2.26
N PRO A 48 -19.41 8.69 0.94
CA PRO A 48 -19.46 7.61 -0.03
C PRO A 48 -18.26 6.69 0.16
N ALA A 49 -18.45 5.41 -0.14
CA ALA A 49 -17.46 4.38 0.09
C ALA A 49 -17.36 3.40 -1.07
N VAL A 50 -16.15 2.91 -1.30
CA VAL A 50 -15.90 1.73 -2.14
C VAL A 50 -15.97 0.50 -1.25
N THR A 51 -16.81 -0.46 -1.62
CA THR A 51 -17.05 -1.68 -0.87
C THR A 51 -16.70 -2.91 -1.70
N GLY A 52 -16.63 -4.07 -1.06
CA GLY A 52 -16.51 -5.34 -1.77
C GLY A 52 -15.80 -6.41 -0.97
N THR A 53 -15.35 -7.45 -1.68
CA THR A 53 -14.67 -8.58 -1.07
C THR A 53 -13.26 -8.76 -1.61
N VAL A 54 -12.37 -9.27 -0.77
CA VAL A 54 -11.05 -9.75 -1.18
C VAL A 54 -11.02 -11.27 -1.05
N ASN A 55 -10.83 -11.93 -2.19
CA ASN A 55 -10.70 -13.38 -2.31
C ASN A 55 -9.24 -13.76 -2.56
N ILE A 56 -8.89 -15.01 -2.28
CA ILE A 56 -7.56 -15.57 -2.60
C ILE A 56 -7.78 -16.71 -3.59
N ARG A 57 -7.05 -16.68 -4.71
CA ARG A 57 -7.21 -17.66 -5.78
C ARG A 57 -6.77 -19.06 -5.37
N GLN A 58 -5.65 -19.15 -4.64
CA GLN A 58 -5.06 -20.40 -4.17
C GLN A 58 -5.73 -20.87 -2.87
N ARG A 59 -5.79 -22.18 -2.69
CA ARG A 59 -6.21 -22.81 -1.43
C ARG A 59 -5.06 -22.80 -0.42
N ILE A 60 -4.72 -21.62 0.08
CA ILE A 60 -3.68 -21.41 1.08
C ILE A 60 -4.24 -20.68 2.28
N ALA A 61 -3.81 -21.07 3.48
CA ALA A 61 -4.23 -20.41 4.71
C ALA A 61 -3.34 -19.20 4.99
N LEU A 62 -3.94 -18.05 5.27
CA LEU A 62 -3.21 -16.91 5.80
C LEU A 62 -2.83 -17.16 7.26
N PRO A 63 -1.56 -16.92 7.66
CA PRO A 63 -1.17 -16.99 9.05
C PRO A 63 -1.76 -15.82 9.87
N HIS A 64 -1.71 -15.93 11.20
CA HIS A 64 -2.30 -14.94 12.11
C HIS A 64 -1.65 -13.56 12.04
N ASN A 65 -0.38 -13.48 11.64
CA ASN A 65 0.38 -12.24 11.47
C ASN A 65 0.17 -11.56 10.09
N ALA A 66 -0.69 -12.11 9.23
CA ALA A 66 -0.94 -11.51 7.92
C ALA A 66 -1.72 -10.19 8.03
N VAL A 67 -1.33 -9.23 7.20
CA VAL A 67 -1.92 -7.89 7.14
C VAL A 67 -2.44 -7.65 5.73
N LEU A 68 -3.75 -7.46 5.61
CA LEU A 68 -4.42 -7.07 4.37
C LEU A 68 -4.45 -5.55 4.27
N THR A 69 -3.94 -5.01 3.17
CA THR A 69 -4.03 -3.60 2.82
C THR A 69 -4.85 -3.47 1.54
N VAL A 70 -5.97 -2.74 1.61
CA VAL A 70 -6.79 -2.37 0.45
C VAL A 70 -6.59 -0.88 0.20
N THR A 71 -6.40 -0.51 -1.06
CA THR A 71 -6.01 0.86 -1.45
C THR A 71 -6.81 1.32 -2.65
N VAL A 72 -7.40 2.51 -2.54
CA VAL A 72 -7.95 3.29 -3.65
C VAL A 72 -6.95 4.39 -3.98
N SER A 73 -6.51 4.46 -5.23
CA SER A 73 -5.48 5.39 -5.70
C SER A 73 -5.86 6.06 -7.02
N ASP A 74 -5.47 7.30 -7.20
CA ASP A 74 -5.56 8.06 -8.44
C ASP A 74 -4.30 7.82 -9.30
N ALA A 75 -4.48 7.21 -10.47
CA ALA A 75 -3.45 6.93 -11.47
C ALA A 75 -3.67 7.73 -12.76
N SER A 76 -4.22 8.95 -12.65
CA SER A 76 -4.47 9.83 -13.81
C SER A 76 -3.21 10.41 -14.42
N LEU A 77 -2.14 10.52 -13.65
CA LEU A 77 -0.84 10.99 -14.12
C LEU A 77 -0.03 9.78 -14.62
N ALA A 78 0.28 9.75 -15.91
CA ALA A 78 0.94 8.60 -16.55
C ALA A 78 2.38 8.38 -16.05
N ASP A 79 3.10 9.45 -15.74
CA ASP A 79 4.53 9.44 -15.40
C ASP A 79 4.82 9.71 -13.92
N ALA A 80 3.80 9.61 -13.07
CA ALA A 80 3.93 9.84 -11.63
C ALA A 80 3.41 8.64 -10.83
N PRO A 81 3.95 8.42 -9.61
CA PRO A 81 3.37 7.45 -8.69
C PRO A 81 1.89 7.76 -8.42
N SER A 82 1.06 6.72 -8.34
CA SER A 82 -0.36 6.90 -8.02
C SER A 82 -0.55 7.56 -6.66
N LYS A 83 -1.43 8.55 -6.59
CA LYS A 83 -1.78 9.23 -5.34
C LYS A 83 -2.78 8.36 -4.57
N VAL A 84 -2.48 8.02 -3.32
CA VAL A 84 -3.44 7.29 -2.47
C VAL A 84 -4.56 8.23 -2.04
N ILE A 85 -5.82 7.83 -2.28
CA ILE A 85 -7.03 8.56 -1.86
C ILE A 85 -7.56 7.99 -0.55
N ALA A 86 -7.68 6.67 -0.48
CA ALA A 86 -8.14 5.97 0.70
C ALA A 86 -7.38 4.66 0.84
N GLN A 87 -7.07 4.28 2.08
CA GLN A 87 -6.39 3.02 2.38
C GLN A 87 -6.96 2.42 3.65
N ARG A 88 -7.16 1.10 3.65
CA ARG A 88 -7.55 0.34 4.82
C ARG A 88 -6.52 -0.74 5.08
N VAL A 89 -6.03 -0.79 6.31
CA VAL A 89 -5.11 -1.82 6.78
C VAL A 89 -5.82 -2.63 7.86
N THR A 90 -5.90 -3.94 7.66
CA THR A 90 -6.62 -4.86 8.54
C THR A 90 -5.72 -6.07 8.81
N ARG A 91 -5.50 -6.41 10.09
CA ARG A 91 -4.88 -7.69 10.44
C ARG A 91 -5.90 -8.79 10.22
N THR A 92 -5.48 -9.88 9.55
CA THR A 92 -6.41 -10.99 9.28
C THR A 92 -6.66 -11.83 10.52
N GLU A 93 -5.72 -11.86 11.47
CA GLU A 93 -5.83 -12.59 12.74
C GLU A 93 -6.14 -14.10 12.56
N GLY A 94 -5.76 -14.66 11.41
CA GLY A 94 -6.02 -16.05 11.03
C GLY A 94 -7.38 -16.28 10.38
N LYS A 95 -8.21 -15.24 10.24
CA LYS A 95 -9.40 -15.29 9.38
C LYS A 95 -8.96 -15.56 7.95
N GLN A 96 -9.79 -16.32 7.24
CA GLN A 96 -9.55 -16.69 5.85
C GLN A 96 -10.50 -15.92 4.94
N ALA A 97 -10.13 -15.82 3.66
CA ALA A 97 -10.96 -15.20 2.64
C ALA A 97 -12.35 -15.89 2.56
N PRO A 98 -13.42 -15.17 2.19
CA PRO A 98 -13.44 -13.78 1.71
C PRO A 98 -13.32 -12.72 2.83
N PHE A 99 -12.59 -11.63 2.57
CA PHE A 99 -12.49 -10.47 3.46
C PHE A 99 -13.36 -9.33 2.95
N GLN A 100 -14.34 -8.91 3.75
CA GLN A 100 -15.15 -7.73 3.44
C GLN A 100 -14.38 -6.45 3.74
N PHE A 101 -14.52 -5.44 2.88
CA PHE A 101 -13.95 -4.12 3.11
C PHE A 101 -14.94 -3.00 2.78
N GLU A 102 -14.70 -1.86 3.42
CA GLU A 102 -15.35 -0.59 3.13
C GLU A 102 -14.29 0.52 3.25
N LEU A 103 -14.11 1.27 2.17
CA LEU A 103 -13.16 2.37 2.06
C LEU A 103 -13.94 3.67 1.79
N PRO A 104 -14.35 4.41 2.84
CA PRO A 104 -14.91 5.74 2.66
C PRO A 104 -13.87 6.69 2.06
N TYR A 105 -14.31 7.58 1.18
CA TYR A 105 -13.45 8.57 0.54
C TYR A 105 -14.16 9.93 0.47
N ASN A 106 -13.38 11.00 0.35
CA ASN A 106 -13.91 12.34 0.14
C ASN A 106 -14.07 12.59 -1.37
N PRO A 107 -15.28 12.87 -1.88
CA PRO A 107 -15.49 13.17 -3.29
C PRO A 107 -14.67 14.33 -3.82
N ALA A 108 -14.29 15.29 -2.96
CA ALA A 108 -13.46 16.43 -3.36
C ALA A 108 -12.03 16.03 -3.75
N ASP A 109 -11.56 14.85 -3.35
CA ASP A 109 -10.24 14.33 -3.74
C ASP A 109 -10.23 13.68 -5.13
N ILE A 110 -11.40 13.50 -5.74
CA ILE A 110 -11.56 12.87 -7.06
C ILE A 110 -11.65 13.95 -8.14
N GLN A 111 -10.66 13.99 -9.03
CA GLN A 111 -10.68 14.92 -10.16
C GLN A 111 -11.68 14.46 -11.23
N PRO A 112 -12.25 15.39 -12.02
CA PRO A 112 -13.02 15.03 -13.20
C PRO A 112 -12.20 14.15 -14.15
N ASN A 113 -12.80 13.07 -14.66
CA ASN A 113 -12.15 12.10 -15.55
C ASN A 113 -10.91 11.39 -14.95
N ALA A 114 -10.78 11.36 -13.62
CA ALA A 114 -9.66 10.69 -12.99
C ALA A 114 -9.69 9.17 -13.21
N ARG A 115 -8.52 8.54 -13.39
CA ARG A 115 -8.36 7.09 -13.41
C ARG A 115 -8.15 6.57 -11.99
N ILE A 116 -9.26 6.25 -11.31
CA ILE A 116 -9.22 5.76 -9.94
C ILE A 116 -9.16 4.22 -9.94
N LEU A 117 -8.17 3.68 -9.26
CA LEU A 117 -7.86 2.26 -9.21
C LEU A 117 -8.00 1.72 -7.80
N LEU A 118 -8.59 0.54 -7.70
CA LEU A 118 -8.69 -0.28 -6.50
C LEU A 118 -7.67 -1.42 -6.58
N SER A 119 -6.92 -1.61 -5.49
CA SER A 119 -5.94 -2.68 -5.35
C SER A 119 -5.91 -3.21 -3.92
N ALA A 120 -5.38 -4.42 -3.75
CA ALA A 120 -5.12 -5.00 -2.45
C ALA A 120 -3.79 -5.75 -2.44
N ALA A 121 -3.19 -5.84 -1.27
CA ALA A 121 -1.99 -6.62 -1.02
C ALA A 121 -2.04 -7.24 0.38
N VAL A 122 -1.40 -8.40 0.53
CA VAL A 122 -1.19 -9.04 1.83
C VAL A 122 0.29 -9.08 2.13
N ALA A 123 0.64 -8.60 3.33
CA ALA A 123 1.97 -8.70 3.90
C ALA A 123 2.02 -9.76 5.01
N ILE A 124 3.12 -10.51 5.07
CA ILE A 124 3.49 -11.39 6.17
C ILE A 124 4.90 -10.99 6.59
N ASP A 125 5.12 -10.75 7.88
CA ASP A 125 6.43 -10.30 8.41
C ASP A 125 7.02 -9.12 7.63
N ASN A 126 6.17 -8.11 7.36
CA ASN A 126 6.50 -6.90 6.59
C ASN A 126 6.92 -7.13 5.14
N ARG A 127 6.79 -8.35 4.60
CA ARG A 127 7.02 -8.68 3.19
C ARG A 127 5.70 -8.88 2.46
N ILE A 128 5.52 -8.20 1.33
CA ILE A 128 4.37 -8.45 0.44
C ILE A 128 4.50 -9.86 -0.14
N VAL A 129 3.50 -10.70 0.12
CA VAL A 129 3.45 -12.09 -0.34
C VAL A 129 2.34 -12.32 -1.36
N MET A 130 1.30 -11.50 -1.35
CA MET A 130 0.21 -11.55 -2.33
C MET A 130 -0.21 -10.15 -2.73
N VAL A 131 -0.68 -10.02 -3.97
CA VAL A 131 -1.20 -8.79 -4.56
C VAL A 131 -2.44 -9.11 -5.39
N THR A 132 -3.28 -8.11 -5.65
CA THR A 132 -4.42 -8.27 -6.55
C THR A 132 -3.92 -8.70 -7.93
N GLU A 133 -4.59 -9.68 -8.53
CA GLU A 133 -4.27 -10.17 -9.87
C GLU A 133 -4.53 -9.08 -10.92
N ASN A 134 -5.66 -8.39 -10.78
CA ASN A 134 -6.06 -7.28 -11.63
C ASN A 134 -6.39 -6.08 -10.74
N VAL A 135 -5.84 -4.92 -11.08
CA VAL A 135 -6.27 -3.64 -10.51
C VAL A 135 -7.56 -3.22 -11.20
N LEU A 136 -8.56 -2.79 -10.43
CA LEU A 136 -9.90 -2.53 -10.94
C LEU A 136 -10.20 -1.03 -10.96
N PRO A 137 -10.73 -0.46 -12.05
CA PRO A 137 -11.21 0.91 -12.04
C PRO A 137 -12.49 1.02 -11.21
N VAL A 138 -12.57 2.05 -10.37
CA VAL A 138 -13.72 2.33 -9.49
C VAL A 138 -14.06 3.83 -9.52
N ILE A 139 -15.21 4.20 -8.95
CA ILE A 139 -15.70 5.58 -8.78
C ILE A 139 -16.01 6.27 -10.10
N SER A 140 -15.01 6.57 -10.93
CA SER A 140 -15.17 7.33 -12.19
C SER A 140 -15.98 6.60 -13.26
N ASN A 141 -16.05 5.27 -13.17
CA ASN A 141 -16.88 4.41 -14.03
C ASN A 141 -18.25 4.07 -13.42
N GLY A 142 -18.61 4.68 -12.28
CA GLY A 142 -19.84 4.38 -11.55
C GLY A 142 -19.79 3.11 -10.69
N VAL A 143 -18.65 2.40 -10.66
CA VAL A 143 -18.48 1.20 -9.84
C VAL A 143 -18.02 1.58 -8.43
N ASN A 144 -18.84 1.32 -7.43
CA ASN A 144 -18.51 1.52 -6.01
C ASN A 144 -18.51 0.22 -5.19
N ASN A 145 -18.79 -0.93 -5.83
CA ASN A 145 -18.70 -2.26 -5.24
C ASN A 145 -17.90 -3.16 -6.18
N ALA A 146 -16.81 -3.75 -5.70
CA ALA A 146 -15.92 -4.55 -6.54
C ALA A 146 -15.20 -5.64 -5.75
N ASP A 147 -15.12 -6.83 -6.35
CA ASP A 147 -14.42 -7.97 -5.78
C ASP A 147 -13.00 -8.08 -6.31
N LEU A 148 -12.04 -8.22 -5.41
CA LEU A 148 -10.63 -8.40 -5.71
C LEU A 148 -10.24 -9.87 -5.54
N VAL A 149 -9.29 -10.31 -6.36
CA VAL A 149 -8.70 -11.66 -6.27
C VAL A 149 -7.20 -11.50 -6.07
N LEU A 150 -6.68 -12.05 -4.99
CA LEU A 150 -5.26 -12.05 -4.66
C LEU A 150 -4.55 -13.28 -5.23
N VAL A 151 -3.32 -13.06 -5.68
CA VAL A 151 -2.38 -14.07 -6.12
C VAL A 151 -1.01 -13.83 -5.49
N PRO A 152 -0.18 -14.87 -5.27
CA PRO A 152 1.18 -14.75 -4.78
C PRO A 152 2.05 -13.91 -5.71
N VAL A 153 2.96 -13.15 -5.12
CA VAL A 153 4.00 -12.46 -5.88
C VAL A 153 4.99 -13.47 -6.45
N ALA A 154 5.25 -13.41 -7.75
CA ALA A 154 6.34 -14.17 -8.35
C ALA A 154 7.68 -13.55 -7.88
N SER A 155 8.50 -14.33 -7.19
CA SER A 155 9.87 -13.90 -6.87
C SER A 155 10.73 -14.07 -8.12
N VAL A 156 10.98 -12.99 -8.85
CA VAL A 156 12.01 -12.99 -9.91
C VAL A 156 13.35 -12.75 -9.22
N PRO A 157 14.30 -13.72 -9.26
CA PRO A 157 15.67 -13.45 -8.81
C PRO A 157 16.24 -12.34 -9.68
N LEU A 158 16.61 -11.21 -9.08
CA LEU A 158 17.36 -10.19 -9.80
C LEU A 158 18.65 -10.86 -10.30
N PRO A 159 18.96 -10.80 -11.61
CA PRO A 159 20.26 -11.25 -12.07
C PRO A 159 21.32 -10.42 -11.36
N ALA A 160 22.16 -11.08 -10.57
CA ALA A 160 23.34 -10.46 -10.00
C ALA A 160 24.16 -9.92 -11.18
N LYS A 161 24.28 -8.60 -11.28
CA LYS A 161 25.17 -7.96 -12.24
C LYS A 161 26.59 -8.31 -11.81
N ASN A 162 27.13 -9.40 -12.36
CA ASN A 162 28.54 -9.75 -12.22
C ASN A 162 29.35 -8.54 -12.70
N GLN A 163 29.93 -7.80 -11.75
CA GLN A 163 30.96 -6.81 -12.05
C GLN A 163 32.27 -7.54 -12.34
N GLU A 164 32.29 -8.36 -13.39
CA GLU A 164 33.52 -8.90 -13.97
C GLU A 164 33.90 -8.01 -15.16
N SER A 165 34.22 -6.76 -14.85
CA SER A 165 34.88 -5.86 -15.79
C SER A 165 35.78 -4.97 -14.97
N MET A 166 37.09 -5.12 -15.21
CA MET A 166 38.25 -4.53 -14.52
C MET A 166 38.95 -5.44 -13.49
N ILE A 167 39.53 -6.55 -13.95
CA ILE A 167 40.93 -6.83 -13.60
C ILE A 167 41.73 -6.73 -14.91
N SER A 168 42.33 -5.55 -15.13
CA SER A 168 43.44 -5.40 -16.07
C SER A 168 44.62 -6.16 -15.49
N ASN A 169 45.18 -7.10 -16.24
CA ASN A 169 46.43 -7.77 -15.89
C ASN A 169 47.59 -6.97 -16.52
N PRO A 170 48.47 -6.29 -15.75
CA PRO A 170 49.72 -5.77 -16.30
C PRO A 170 50.86 -6.76 -16.04
N THR A 171 51.86 -6.72 -16.94
CA THR A 171 53.20 -7.33 -16.86
C THR A 171 53.34 -8.85 -17.03
N ASN A 172 53.69 -9.28 -18.25
CA ASN A 172 55.10 -9.63 -18.54
C ASN A 172 55.40 -9.57 -20.06
N GLN A 173 56.44 -8.83 -20.45
CA GLN A 173 56.87 -8.62 -21.86
C GLN A 173 57.90 -9.68 -22.31
N THR A 174 57.64 -10.30 -23.48
CA THR A 174 58.47 -10.59 -24.71
C THR A 174 60.01 -10.74 -24.67
N PRO A 175 60.72 -11.24 -25.73
CA PRO A 175 60.34 -12.01 -26.95
C PRO A 175 61.27 -13.21 -27.30
N HIS A 176 60.88 -14.11 -28.21
CA HIS A 176 61.84 -14.89 -29.02
C HIS A 176 61.31 -15.12 -30.46
N MET A 177 62.15 -14.83 -31.44
CA MET A 177 61.90 -14.75 -32.90
C MET A 177 62.21 -16.07 -33.66
N LEU A 178 61.86 -16.07 -34.97
CA LEU A 178 62.09 -17.03 -36.08
C LEU A 178 60.98 -18.07 -36.30
N GLN A 179 60.43 -18.37 -37.49
CA GLN A 179 60.62 -17.91 -38.89
C GLN A 179 59.58 -18.66 -39.77
N GLY A 180 59.12 -18.08 -40.89
CA GLY A 180 58.66 -18.87 -42.05
C GLY A 180 57.17 -18.82 -42.42
N GLN A 181 56.90 -18.19 -43.56
CA GLN A 181 55.66 -18.15 -44.35
C GLN A 181 55.63 -19.37 -45.34
N PRO A 182 54.69 -19.46 -46.31
CA PRO A 182 53.32 -20.01 -46.32
C PRO A 182 53.14 -21.30 -47.18
N ALA A 183 51.96 -21.95 -47.16
CA ALA A 183 51.35 -22.74 -48.28
C ALA A 183 50.17 -23.59 -47.76
N SER A 184 48.95 -23.39 -48.27
CA SER A 184 48.32 -24.14 -49.38
C SER A 184 47.49 -25.36 -48.92
N SER A 185 46.19 -25.27 -49.21
CA SER A 185 45.29 -26.33 -49.67
C SER A 185 45.73 -27.80 -49.53
N SER A 186 44.85 -28.65 -48.98
CA SER A 186 44.17 -29.71 -49.75
C SER A 186 43.68 -30.86 -48.86
N MET A 187 42.55 -31.43 -49.30
CA MET A 187 42.18 -32.85 -49.25
C MET A 187 41.52 -33.43 -47.99
N ALA A 188 40.25 -33.77 -48.20
CA ALA A 188 39.45 -34.74 -47.48
C ALA A 188 40.09 -36.15 -47.45
N PRO A 189 39.60 -37.02 -46.55
CA PRO A 189 39.54 -38.44 -46.82
C PRO A 189 38.08 -38.96 -46.87
N GLN A 190 37.80 -39.67 -47.96
CA GLN A 190 36.70 -40.63 -48.13
C GLN A 190 37.13 -42.03 -47.60
N PRO A 191 36.21 -43.01 -47.50
CA PRO A 191 36.16 -44.03 -46.43
C PRO A 191 36.66 -45.41 -46.86
N VAL A 192 36.70 -46.33 -45.89
CA VAL A 192 36.78 -47.80 -46.03
C VAL A 192 36.49 -48.40 -44.64
N TRP A 193 35.59 -49.35 -44.37
CA TRP A 193 34.60 -50.16 -45.09
C TRP A 193 33.30 -50.20 -44.27
#